data_AF-A0A820JP02-F1
#
_entry.id   AF-A0A820JP02-F1
#
_cell.length_a   1.000
_cell.length_b   1.000
_cell.length_c   1.000
_cell.angle_alpha   90.00
_cell.angle_beta   90.00
_cell.angle_gamma   90.00
#
_symmetry.space_group_name_H-M   'P 1'
#
loop_
_entity.id
_entity.type
_entity.pdbx_description
1 polymer ?
#
loop_
_entity_poly.entity_id
_entity_poly.type
_entity_poly.pdbx_seq_one_letter_code
_entity_poly.pdbx_strand_id
1 'polypeptide(L)'
;MVLDIELLRRNPEIVRDSQKKRYKGLERVDKVIDLDSQWRTVRYQADQWNKVKNLCGRTIGSKKQAKENEGDSEVLPENLKISLETLDAELIGTLTITKIKHLSTLIDNEIEKTKENLIKIENERNSTLHEIGNIVHESVPVSDNE
;
A
#
# COMPACT_ATOMS: atom_id res chain seq x y z
N MET A 1 18.99 -16.30 7.94
CA MET A 1 19.42 -15.14 7.13
C MET A 1 18.60 -15.15 5.87
N VAL A 2 17.87 -14.07 5.60
CA VAL A 2 16.91 -13.93 4.49
C VAL A 2 17.58 -13.18 3.35
N LEU A 3 17.22 -13.50 2.10
CA LEU A 3 17.71 -12.79 0.91
C LEU A 3 17.27 -11.31 0.95
N ASP A 4 18.11 -10.40 0.50
CA ASP A 4 17.77 -8.98 0.45
C ASP A 4 16.70 -8.70 -0.62
N ILE A 5 15.60 -8.06 -0.22
CA ILE A 5 14.51 -7.63 -1.11
C ILE A 5 14.99 -6.56 -2.10
N GLU A 6 15.98 -5.75 -1.74
CA GLU A 6 16.57 -4.75 -2.66
C GLU A 6 17.20 -5.42 -3.88
N LEU A 7 17.76 -6.62 -3.72
CA LEU A 7 18.31 -7.37 -4.83
C LEU A 7 17.22 -7.80 -5.80
N LEU A 8 16.07 -8.26 -5.30
CA LEU A 8 14.90 -8.61 -6.12
C LEU A 8 14.33 -7.41 -6.87
N ARG A 9 14.40 -6.21 -6.28
CA ARG A 9 13.93 -4.97 -6.91
C ARG A 9 14.86 -4.49 -8.03
N ARG A 10 16.17 -4.65 -7.87
CA ARG A 10 17.17 -4.16 -8.84
C ARG A 10 17.50 -5.19 -9.91
N ASN A 11 17.76 -6.43 -9.51
CA ASN A 11 18.27 -7.51 -10.36
C ASN A 11 17.60 -8.85 -10.00
N PRO A 12 16.32 -9.06 -10.34
CA PRO A 12 15.60 -10.30 -10.04
C PRO A 12 16.21 -11.54 -10.73
N GLU A 13 16.88 -11.36 -11.88
CA GLU A 13 17.50 -12.45 -12.65
C GLU A 13 18.56 -13.23 -11.86
N ILE A 14 19.36 -12.55 -11.02
CA ILE A 14 20.39 -13.19 -10.19
C ILE A 14 19.73 -14.19 -9.22
N VAL A 15 18.56 -13.83 -8.70
CA VAL A 15 17.81 -14.67 -7.77
C VAL A 15 17.17 -15.83 -8.51
N ARG A 16 16.62 -15.59 -9.71
CA ARG A 16 16.07 -16.63 -10.60
C ARG A 16 17.14 -17.67 -10.96
N ASP A 17 18.33 -17.23 -11.36
CA ASP A 17 19.45 -18.12 -11.68
C ASP A 17 19.91 -18.93 -10.47
N SER A 18 19.97 -18.30 -9.29
CA SER A 18 20.28 -18.99 -8.04
C SER A 18 19.24 -20.07 -7.70
N GLN A 19 17.95 -19.79 -7.88
CA GLN A 19 16.89 -20.80 -7.65
C GLN A 19 16.96 -21.93 -8.67
N LYS A 20 17.26 -21.64 -9.93
CA LYS A 20 17.46 -22.63 -10.98
C LYS A 20 18.64 -23.55 -10.68
N LYS A 21 19.77 -23.02 -10.21
CA LYS A 21 20.93 -23.80 -9.73
C LYS A 21 20.60 -24.69 -8.53
N ARG A 22 19.55 -24.37 -7.77
CA ARG A 22 19.06 -25.18 -6.63
C ARG A 22 17.94 -26.14 -7.02
N TYR A 23 17.62 -26.27 -8.30
CA TYR A 23 16.50 -27.09 -8.81
C TYR A 23 15.15 -26.71 -8.17
N LYS A 24 14.98 -25.45 -7.76
CA LYS A 24 13.73 -24.90 -7.21
C LYS A 24 12.95 -24.13 -8.26
N GLY A 25 11.62 -24.11 -8.10
CA GLY A 25 10.72 -23.38 -8.98
C GLY A 25 10.89 -21.85 -8.90
N LEU A 26 10.79 -21.19 -10.05
CA LEU A 26 10.89 -19.73 -10.20
C LEU A 26 9.61 -19.00 -9.72
N GLU A 27 8.50 -19.73 -9.60
CA GLU A 27 7.18 -19.19 -9.24
C GLU A 27 7.20 -18.39 -7.93
N ARG A 28 8.02 -18.82 -6.95
CA ARG A 28 8.15 -18.12 -5.66
C ARG A 28 8.82 -16.76 -5.82
N VAL A 29 9.80 -16.65 -6.72
CA VAL A 29 10.49 -15.40 -7.01
C VAL A 29 9.51 -14.41 -7.64
N ASP A 30 8.74 -14.88 -8.62
CA ASP A 30 7.73 -14.06 -9.30
C ASP A 30 6.61 -13.62 -8.33
N LYS A 31 6.18 -14.53 -7.45
CA LYS A 31 5.20 -14.20 -6.39
C LYS A 31 5.72 -13.11 -5.46
N VAL A 32 6.99 -13.16 -5.03
CA VAL A 32 7.57 -12.11 -4.17
C VAL A 32 7.63 -10.77 -4.89
N ILE A 33 7.98 -10.76 -6.18
CA ILE A 33 8.02 -9.53 -6.99
C ILE A 33 6.62 -8.91 -7.10
N ASP A 34 5.61 -9.72 -7.37
CA ASP A 34 4.22 -9.27 -7.44
C ASP A 34 3.74 -8.71 -6.08
N LEU A 35 3.98 -9.44 -4.99
CA LEU A 35 3.64 -8.98 -3.63
C LEU A 35 4.37 -7.68 -3.26
N ASP A 36 5.64 -7.50 -3.64
CA ASP A 36 6.35 -6.24 -3.40
C ASP A 36 5.78 -5.09 -4.23
N SER A 37 5.39 -5.34 -5.48
CA SER A 37 4.73 -4.34 -6.34
C SER A 37 3.37 -3.90 -5.76
N GLN A 38 2.56 -4.87 -5.32
CA GLN A 38 1.31 -4.61 -4.62
C GLN A 38 1.54 -3.84 -3.33
N TRP A 39 2.51 -4.25 -2.50
CA TRP A 39 2.85 -3.55 -1.26
C TRP A 39 3.22 -2.09 -1.50
N ARG A 40 4.03 -1.80 -2.53
CA ARG A 40 4.40 -0.41 -2.90
C ARG A 40 3.20 0.41 -3.37
N THR A 41 2.28 -0.21 -4.11
CA THR A 41 1.05 0.42 -4.57
C THR A 41 0.14 0.77 -3.40
N VAL A 42 -0.10 -0.19 -2.50
CA VAL A 42 -0.92 0.01 -1.29
C VAL A 42 -0.26 1.02 -0.34
N ARG A 43 1.08 1.02 -0.24
CA ARG A 43 1.83 2.00 0.54
C ARG A 43 1.62 3.41 0.02
N TYR A 44 1.71 3.58 -1.30
CA TYR A 44 1.40 4.85 -1.94
C TYR A 44 -0.04 5.29 -1.68
N GLN A 45 -1.01 4.37 -1.79
CA GLN A 45 -2.41 4.66 -1.47
C GLN A 45 -2.59 5.12 -0.02
N ALA A 46 -1.92 4.47 0.95
CA ALA A 46 -1.96 4.88 2.35
C ALA A 46 -1.46 6.33 2.54
N ASP A 47 -0.38 6.71 1.86
CA ASP A 47 0.14 8.08 1.91
C ASP A 47 -0.84 9.08 1.27
N GLN A 48 -1.52 8.70 0.19
CA GLN A 48 -2.56 9.55 -0.43
C GLN A 48 -3.77 9.73 0.50
N TRP A 49 -4.24 8.67 1.17
CA TRP A 49 -5.33 8.78 2.14
C TRP A 49 -4.98 9.74 3.29
N ASN A 50 -3.74 9.69 3.79
CA ASN A 50 -3.26 10.64 4.80
C ASN A 50 -3.25 12.09 4.28
N LYS A 51 -2.88 12.32 3.02
CA LYS A 51 -2.95 13.66 2.41
C LYS A 51 -4.38 14.17 2.33
N VAL A 52 -5.33 13.34 1.88
CA VAL A 52 -6.76 13.70 1.81
C VAL A 52 -7.30 13.99 3.21
N LYS A 53 -6.99 13.16 4.21
CA LYS A 53 -7.37 13.40 5.61
C LYS A 53 -6.88 14.76 6.12
N ASN A 54 -5.60 15.08 5.88
CA ASN A 54 -5.03 16.35 6.27
C ASN A 54 -5.67 17.53 5.53
N LEU A 55 -6.11 17.32 4.28
CA LEU A 55 -6.84 18.31 3.51
C LEU A 55 -8.23 18.57 4.13
N CYS A 56 -8.98 17.52 4.48
CA CYS A 56 -10.24 17.63 5.22
C CYS A 56 -10.09 18.41 6.53
N GLY A 57 -9.01 18.14 7.30
CA GLY A 57 -8.74 18.88 8.53
C GLY A 57 -8.48 20.38 8.29
N ARG A 58 -7.72 20.70 7.24
CA ARG A 58 -7.44 22.10 6.86
C ARG A 58 -8.70 22.84 6.40
N THR A 59 -9.52 22.23 5.55
CA THR A 59 -10.76 22.85 5.06
C THR A 59 -11.77 23.07 6.20
N ILE A 60 -11.88 22.15 7.15
CA ILE A 60 -12.68 22.35 8.38
C ILE A 60 -12.15 23.56 9.15
N GLY A 61 -10.84 23.66 9.35
CA GLY A 61 -10.22 24.80 10.04
C GLY A 61 -10.53 26.14 9.37
N SER A 62 -10.36 26.22 8.05
CA SER A 62 -10.67 27.42 7.27
C SER A 62 -12.15 27.80 7.34
N LYS A 63 -13.07 26.84 7.23
CA LYS A 63 -14.53 27.10 7.32
C LYS A 63 -14.95 27.55 8.71
N LYS A 64 -14.36 26.98 9.78
CA LYS A 64 -14.59 27.43 11.14
C LYS A 64 -14.09 28.86 11.38
N GLN A 65 -12.93 29.22 10.83
CA GLN A 65 -12.42 30.59 10.90
C GLN A 65 -13.32 31.58 10.15
N ALA A 66 -13.92 31.16 9.04
CA ALA A 66 -14.88 31.94 8.26
C ALA A 66 -16.28 32.05 8.91
N LYS A 67 -16.51 31.41 10.07
CA LYS A 67 -17.81 31.34 10.75
C LYS A 67 -18.95 30.79 9.86
N GLU A 68 -18.62 29.87 8.96
CA GLU A 68 -19.62 29.16 8.17
C GLU A 68 -20.45 28.23 9.08
N ASN A 69 -21.75 28.10 8.79
CA ASN A 69 -22.65 27.24 9.55
C ASN A 69 -22.19 25.78 9.47
N GLU A 70 -22.20 25.05 10.60
CA GLU A 70 -21.74 23.66 10.63
C GLU A 70 -22.64 22.72 9.80
N GLY A 71 -23.86 23.15 9.47
CA GLY A 71 -24.88 22.51 8.62
C GLY A 71 -25.42 21.20 9.18
N ASP A 72 -26.75 21.02 9.15
CA ASP A 72 -27.43 19.97 9.92
C ASP A 72 -27.51 18.58 9.25
N SER A 73 -26.95 18.40 8.05
CA SER A 73 -27.02 17.11 7.34
C SER A 73 -25.66 16.43 7.26
N GLU A 74 -25.56 15.30 7.96
CA GLU A 74 -24.43 14.36 7.89
C GLU A 74 -24.43 13.52 6.59
N VAL A 75 -25.51 13.58 5.81
CA VAL A 75 -25.69 12.78 4.59
C VAL A 75 -24.71 13.24 3.51
N LEU A 76 -23.75 12.37 3.21
CA LEU A 76 -22.91 12.48 2.01
C LEU A 76 -23.78 12.22 0.78
N PRO A 77 -23.60 12.96 -0.32
CA PRO A 77 -24.32 12.67 -1.55
C PRO A 77 -23.98 11.24 -2.00
N GLU A 78 -25.00 10.42 -2.33
CA GLU A 78 -24.82 9.00 -2.71
C GLU A 78 -23.86 8.80 -3.90
N ASN A 79 -23.67 9.84 -4.71
CA ASN A 79 -22.73 9.86 -5.83
C ASN A 79 -21.26 10.03 -5.41
N LEU A 80 -20.98 10.31 -4.13
CA LEU A 80 -19.63 10.50 -3.63
C LEU A 80 -19.04 9.15 -3.23
N LYS A 81 -18.47 8.47 -4.23
CA LYS A 81 -17.62 7.32 -3.97
C LYS A 81 -16.36 7.82 -3.26
N ILE A 82 -16.02 7.21 -2.13
CA ILE A 82 -14.78 7.49 -1.42
C ILE A 82 -13.66 6.86 -2.24
N SER A 83 -13.06 7.66 -3.12
CA SER A 83 -11.98 7.22 -4.01
C SER A 83 -10.92 8.31 -4.07
N LEU A 84 -9.66 7.91 -3.97
CA LEU A 84 -8.51 8.83 -3.99
C LEU A 84 -8.49 9.76 -5.20
N GLU A 85 -9.03 9.31 -6.34
CA GLU A 85 -9.11 10.07 -7.60
C GLU A 85 -10.22 11.13 -7.62
N THR A 86 -11.18 11.03 -6.71
CA THR A 86 -12.38 11.89 -6.68
C THR A 86 -12.34 12.92 -5.54
N LEU A 87 -11.43 12.75 -4.59
CA LEU A 87 -11.35 13.54 -3.36
C LEU A 87 -10.38 14.72 -3.52
N ASP A 88 -10.79 15.68 -4.33
CA ASP A 88 -10.03 16.90 -4.59
C ASP A 88 -10.36 18.04 -3.63
N ALA A 89 -9.44 19.02 -3.58
CA ALA A 89 -9.57 20.20 -2.74
C ALA A 89 -10.85 21.00 -3.03
N GLU A 90 -11.23 21.10 -4.30
CA GLU A 90 -12.43 21.81 -4.74
C GLU A 90 -13.70 21.13 -4.20
N LEU A 91 -13.78 19.81 -4.38
CA LEU A 91 -14.93 19.03 -3.94
C LEU A 91 -15.07 19.10 -2.42
N ILE A 92 -13.98 18.90 -1.67
CA ILE A 92 -13.99 18.99 -0.20
C ILE A 92 -14.33 20.41 0.27
N GLY A 93 -13.91 21.44 -0.47
CA GLY A 93 -14.26 22.84 -0.18
C GLY A 93 -15.75 23.16 -0.35
N THR A 94 -16.44 22.49 -1.29
CA THR A 94 -17.89 22.66 -1.50
C THR A 94 -18.74 22.06 -0.38
N LEU A 95 -18.19 21.12 0.39
CA LEU A 95 -18.91 20.42 1.44
C LEU A 95 -19.04 21.26 2.72
N THR A 96 -20.06 20.93 3.52
CA THR A 96 -20.31 21.52 4.84
C THR A 96 -19.43 20.84 5.91
N ILE A 97 -19.20 21.51 7.04
CA ILE A 97 -18.32 21.02 8.11
C ILE A 97 -18.74 19.63 8.62
N THR A 98 -20.04 19.38 8.85
CA THR A 98 -20.55 18.06 9.27
C THR A 98 -20.27 16.96 8.25
N LYS A 99 -20.47 17.23 6.96
CA LYS A 99 -20.16 16.30 5.87
C LYS A 99 -18.67 15.99 5.78
N ILE A 100 -17.80 16.99 5.94
CA ILE A 100 -16.34 16.79 5.93
C ILE A 100 -15.90 15.98 7.16
N LYS A 101 -16.53 16.21 8.33
CA LYS A 101 -16.29 15.38 9.54
C LYS A 101 -16.68 13.92 9.27
N HIS A 102 -17.86 13.67 8.71
CA HIS A 102 -18.28 12.31 8.38
C HIS A 102 -17.36 11.65 7.35
N LEU A 103 -16.98 12.37 6.28
CA LEU A 103 -15.99 11.92 5.31
C LEU A 103 -14.64 11.59 5.97
N SER A 104 -14.17 12.40 6.92
CA SER A 104 -12.93 12.12 7.66
C SER A 104 -13.02 10.81 8.44
N THR A 105 -14.16 10.51 9.07
CA THR A 105 -14.33 9.22 9.77
C THR A 105 -14.32 8.03 8.82
N LEU A 106 -14.86 8.18 7.61
CA LEU A 106 -14.82 7.13 6.59
C LEU A 106 -13.41 6.95 6.04
N ILE A 107 -12.68 8.05 5.80
CA ILE A 107 -11.25 8.00 5.41
C ILE A 107 -10.42 7.32 6.51
N ASP A 108 -10.71 7.57 7.78
CA ASP A 108 -10.03 6.90 8.89
C ASP A 108 -10.19 5.39 8.85
N ASN A 109 -11.41 4.91 8.59
CA ASN A 109 -11.69 3.49 8.41
C ASN A 109 -10.94 2.91 7.19
N GLU A 110 -10.88 3.63 6.07
CA GLU A 110 -10.14 3.18 4.87
C GLU A 110 -8.62 3.19 5.10
N ILE A 111 -8.09 4.15 5.85
CA ILE A 111 -6.68 4.16 6.28
C ILE A 111 -6.38 2.93 7.12
N GLU A 112 -7.25 2.57 8.06
CA GLU A 112 -7.08 1.40 8.92
C GLU A 112 -7.09 0.10 8.10
N LYS A 113 -8.07 -0.08 7.20
CA LYS A 113 -8.11 -1.21 6.25
C LYS A 113 -6.85 -1.28 5.39
N THR A 114 -6.38 -0.15 4.87
CA THR A 114 -5.17 -0.08 4.04
C THR A 114 -3.93 -0.47 4.85
N LYS A 115 -3.84 -0.07 6.12
CA LYS A 115 -2.76 -0.47 7.03
C LYS A 115 -2.79 -1.97 7.31
N GLU A 116 -3.96 -2.53 7.59
CA GLU A 116 -4.09 -3.98 7.76
C GLU A 116 -3.67 -4.74 6.51
N ASN A 117 -4.08 -4.26 5.33
CA ASN A 117 -3.70 -4.86 4.06
C ASN A 117 -2.19 -4.80 3.83
N LEU A 118 -1.54 -3.67 4.15
CA LEU A 118 -0.08 -3.53 4.11
C LEU A 118 0.61 -4.59 4.96
N ILE A 119 0.16 -4.78 6.20
CA ILE A 119 0.73 -5.77 7.12
C ILE A 119 0.53 -7.20 6.57
N LYS A 120 -0.65 -7.49 6.03
CA LYS A 120 -0.94 -8.81 5.42
C LYS A 120 -0.01 -9.10 4.24
N ILE A 121 0.10 -8.17 3.29
CA ILE A 121 0.97 -8.31 2.11
C ILE A 121 2.43 -8.39 2.54
N GLU A 122 2.86 -7.60 3.52
CA GLU A 122 4.23 -7.64 4.05
C GLU A 122 4.56 -9.00 4.67
N ASN A 123 3.66 -9.54 5.49
CA ASN A 123 3.84 -10.87 6.08
C ASN A 123 3.88 -11.96 5.01
N GLU A 124 3.01 -11.92 4.01
CA GLU A 124 3.00 -12.90 2.91
C GLU A 124 4.28 -12.79 2.07
N ARG A 125 4.72 -11.57 1.75
CA ARG A 125 5.97 -11.31 1.04
C ARG A 125 7.16 -11.86 1.82
N ASN A 126 7.25 -11.55 3.11
CA ASN A 126 8.37 -11.95 3.96
C ASN A 126 8.40 -13.48 4.18
N SER A 127 7.23 -14.11 4.34
CA SER A 127 7.11 -15.57 4.42
C SER A 127 7.62 -16.23 3.14
N THR A 128 7.15 -15.75 1.98
CA THR A 128 7.58 -16.27 0.67
C THR A 128 9.07 -16.03 0.44
N LEU A 129 9.60 -14.88 0.85
CA LEU A 129 11.02 -14.53 0.76
C LEU A 129 11.89 -15.42 1.67
N HIS A 130 11.40 -15.82 2.84
CA HIS A 130 12.11 -16.72 3.74
C HIS A 130 12.32 -18.12 3.14
N GLU A 131 11.41 -18.56 2.26
CA GLU A 131 11.56 -19.84 1.55
C GLU A 131 12.62 -19.79 0.44
N ILE A 132 12.96 -18.58 -0.03
CA ILE A 132 13.97 -18.34 -1.06
C ILE A 132 15.36 -18.43 -0.40
N GLY A 133 16.12 -19.43 -0.80
CA GLY A 133 17.51 -19.60 -0.34
C GLY A 133 18.43 -18.47 -0.81
N ASN A 134 19.55 -18.28 -0.11
CA ASN A 134 20.56 -17.28 -0.47
C ASN A 134 21.20 -17.56 -1.85
N ILE A 135 21.88 -16.56 -2.41
CA ILE A 135 22.60 -16.67 -3.69
C ILE A 135 23.62 -17.81 -3.62
N VAL A 136 23.59 -18.70 -4.62
CA VAL A 136 24.59 -19.76 -4.78
C VAL A 136 25.89 -19.16 -5.30
N HIS A 137 27.00 -19.35 -4.56
CA HIS A 137 28.33 -18.93 -4.99
C HIS A 137 28.80 -19.75 -6.20
N GLU A 138 29.62 -19.17 -7.07
CA GLU A 138 30.08 -19.79 -8.32
C GLU A 138 30.87 -21.10 -8.12
N SER A 139 31.50 -21.26 -6.96
CA SER A 139 32.28 -22.45 -6.61
C SER A 139 31.43 -23.64 -6.14
N VAL A 140 30.11 -23.48 -5.97
CA VAL A 140 29.24 -24.56 -5.49
C VAL A 140 28.91 -25.47 -6.67
N PRO A 141 29.27 -26.76 -6.61
CA PRO A 141 28.92 -27.71 -7.67
C PRO A 141 27.40 -27.85 -7.76
N VAL A 142 26.87 -27.70 -8.98
CA VAL A 142 25.44 -27.82 -9.27
C VAL A 142 25.16 -29.26 -9.72
N SER A 143 24.68 -30.09 -8.81
CA SER A 143 24.25 -31.48 -9.07
C SER A 143 22.94 -31.74 -8.32
N ASP A 144 21.98 -32.39 -8.97
CA ASP A 144 20.72 -32.88 -8.36
C ASP A 144 20.80 -34.36 -7.97
N ASN A 145 21.91 -35.02 -8.34
CA ASN A 145 22.18 -36.40 -7.99
C ASN A 145 23.29 -36.40 -6.95
N GLU A 146 22.93 -36.73 -5.71
CA GLU A 146 23.84 -37.16 -4.65
C GLU A 146 23.84 -38.69 -4.57
#